data_AF-A0A7V4GAI0-F1
#
_entry.id   AF-A0A7V4GAI0-F1
#
_cell.length_a   1.000
_cell.length_b   1.000
_cell.length_c   1.000
_cell.angle_alpha   90.00
_cell.angle_beta   90.00
_cell.angle_gamma   90.00
#
_symmetry.space_group_name_H-M   'P 1'
#
loop_
_entity.id
_entity.type
_entity.pdbx_description
1 polymer ?
#
loop_
_entity_poly.entity_id
_entity_poly.type
_entity_poly.pdbx_seq_one_letter_code
_entity_poly.pdbx_strand_id
1 'polypeptide(L)'
;MSEGQKVMVELGGLWWSKTKDGRAYLSGRLGAARLVILPNRGKAEGDRRPDFLVFVAPPVDRGEGVTPEAAAEVRPGIDGGGRERRT
;
A
#
# COMPACT_ATOMS: atom_id res chain seq x y z
N MET A 1 -33.54 9.01 10.39
CA MET A 1 -32.07 9.07 10.25
C MET A 1 -31.80 9.48 8.82
N SER A 2 -31.19 10.65 8.59
CA SER A 2 -30.98 11.14 7.23
C SER A 2 -29.99 10.25 6.48
N GLU A 3 -30.42 9.82 5.30
CA GLU A 3 -29.60 9.15 4.31
C GLU A 3 -28.52 10.15 3.86
N GLY A 4 -27.32 10.01 4.43
CA GLY A 4 -26.18 10.84 4.05
C GLY A 4 -25.91 10.63 2.57
N GLN A 5 -26.03 11.70 1.78
CA GLN A 5 -25.76 11.69 0.35
C GLN A 5 -24.38 11.09 0.10
N LYS A 6 -24.34 9.90 -0.50
CA LYS A 6 -23.08 9.25 -0.88
C LYS A 6 -22.58 9.94 -2.15
N VAL A 7 -21.54 10.74 -2.01
CA VAL A 7 -20.87 11.36 -3.16
C VAL A 7 -19.90 10.34 -3.75
N MET A 8 -20.08 10.03 -5.05
CA MET A 8 -19.12 9.23 -5.79
C MET A 8 -17.93 10.11 -6.17
N VAL A 9 -16.72 9.67 -5.86
CA VAL A 9 -15.48 10.36 -6.21
C VAL A 9 -14.63 9.45 -7.09
N GLU A 10 -14.25 9.94 -8.26
CA GLU A 10 -13.31 9.27 -9.15
C GLU A 10 -11.87 9.66 -8.76
N LEU A 11 -11.08 8.68 -8.34
CA LEU A 11 -9.71 8.93 -7.88
C LEU A 11 -8.69 8.88 -9.03
N GLY A 12 -8.97 8.12 -10.09
CA GLY A 12 -8.07 7.99 -11.23
C GLY A 12 -8.19 6.62 -11.89
N GLY A 13 -7.43 6.44 -12.98
CA GLY A 13 -7.35 5.16 -13.68
C GLY A 13 -6.62 4.12 -12.83
N LEU A 14 -7.22 2.94 -12.72
CA LEU A 14 -6.60 1.76 -12.14
C LEU A 14 -6.65 0.62 -13.17
N TRP A 15 -5.53 -0.05 -13.35
CA TRP A 15 -5.38 -1.15 -14.29
C TRP A 15 -5.17 -2.46 -13.55
N TRP A 16 -5.84 -3.50 -14.03
CA TRP A 16 -5.72 -4.84 -13.49
C TRP A 16 -4.44 -5.50 -13.96
N SER A 17 -3.76 -6.19 -13.05
CA SER A 17 -2.49 -6.87 -13.32
C SER A 17 -2.38 -8.13 -12.46
N LYS A 18 -1.47 -9.02 -12.87
CA LYS A 18 -1.11 -10.21 -12.11
C LYS A 18 0.35 -10.14 -11.68
N THR A 19 0.63 -10.55 -10.45
CA THR A 19 2.01 -10.79 -9.98
C THR A 19 2.57 -12.07 -10.61
N LYS A 20 3.88 -12.29 -10.44
CA LYS A 20 4.56 -13.51 -10.95
C LYS A 20 3.96 -14.80 -10.39
N ASP A 21 3.46 -14.76 -9.16
CA ASP A 21 2.76 -15.87 -8.49
C ASP A 21 1.24 -15.89 -8.77
N GLY A 22 0.78 -15.16 -9.79
CA GLY A 22 -0.59 -15.22 -10.30
C GLY A 22 -1.62 -14.41 -9.52
N ARG A 23 -1.22 -13.64 -8.51
CA ARG A 23 -2.13 -12.85 -7.67
C ARG A 23 -2.57 -11.59 -8.40
N ALA A 24 -3.86 -11.31 -8.37
CA ALA A 24 -4.42 -10.09 -8.93
C ALA A 24 -4.09 -8.87 -8.07
N TYR A 25 -3.76 -7.76 -8.72
CA TYR A 25 -3.63 -6.45 -8.09
C TYR A 25 -4.09 -5.36 -9.05
N LEU A 26 -4.45 -4.20 -8.49
CA LEU A 26 -4.70 -2.99 -9.28
C LEU A 26 -3.51 -2.05 -9.11
N SER A 27 -3.13 -1.36 -10.16
CA SER A 27 -2.16 -0.27 -10.04
C SER A 27 -2.52 0.88 -10.95
N GLY A 28 -2.08 2.08 -10.60
CA GLY A 28 -2.37 3.28 -11.38
C GLY A 28 -1.56 4.47 -10.89
N ARG A 29 -1.89 5.66 -11.38
CA ARG A 29 -1.26 6.91 -10.95
C ARG A 29 -2.30 7.82 -10.32
N LEU A 30 -1.88 8.52 -9.28
CA LEU A 30 -2.61 9.63 -8.69
C LEU A 30 -1.63 10.81 -8.63
N GLY A 31 -1.74 11.73 -9.59
CA GLY A 31 -0.73 12.75 -9.82
C GLY A 31 0.66 12.14 -10.08
N ALA A 32 1.66 12.57 -9.33
CA ALA A 32 3.02 12.04 -9.43
C ALA A 32 3.20 10.66 -8.81
N ALA A 33 2.35 10.27 -7.86
CA ALA A 33 2.47 9.04 -7.10
C ALA A 33 1.99 7.81 -7.88
N ARG A 34 2.63 6.67 -7.65
CA ARG A 34 2.15 5.36 -8.13
C ARG A 34 1.36 4.69 -7.02
N LEU A 35 0.15 4.24 -7.34
CA LEU A 35 -0.69 3.46 -6.44
C LEU A 35 -0.62 1.98 -6.79
N VAL A 36 -0.60 1.14 -5.76
CA VAL A 36 -0.79 -0.31 -5.85
C VAL A 36 -1.85 -0.72 -4.84
N ILE A 37 -2.87 -1.43 -5.28
CA ILE A 37 -3.98 -1.88 -4.44
C ILE A 37 -4.00 -3.41 -4.41
N LEU A 38 -4.00 -3.96 -3.20
CA LEU A 38 -3.96 -5.40 -2.94
C LEU A 38 -5.13 -5.82 -2.03
N PRO A 39 -5.70 -7.01 -2.23
CA PRO A 39 -6.66 -7.58 -1.27
C PRO A 39 -6.04 -7.72 0.12
N ASN A 40 -6.77 -7.32 1.15
CA ASN A 40 -6.33 -7.47 2.53
C ASN A 40 -6.53 -8.92 3.02
N ARG A 41 -5.51 -9.76 2.79
CA ARG A 41 -5.52 -11.17 3.22
C ARG A 41 -5.44 -11.38 4.72
N GLY A 42 -5.10 -10.33 5.47
CA GLY A 42 -5.12 -10.37 6.93
C GLY A 42 -6.54 -10.32 7.47
N LYS A 43 -7.50 -9.78 6.70
CA LYS A 43 -8.90 -9.60 7.11
C LYS A 43 -9.58 -10.94 7.37
N ALA A 44 -10.19 -11.06 8.54
CA ALA A 44 -11.04 -12.18 8.93
C ALA A 44 -12.51 -11.81 8.75
N GLU A 45 -13.37 -12.82 8.60
CA GLU A 45 -14.81 -12.63 8.51
C GLU A 45 -15.34 -11.90 9.75
N GLY A 46 -16.22 -10.91 9.54
CA GLY A 46 -16.80 -10.09 10.61
C GLY A 46 -15.88 -8.98 11.16
N ASP A 47 -14.63 -8.86 10.69
CA ASP A 47 -13.76 -7.79 11.13
C ASP A 47 -13.96 -6.47 10.35
N ARG A 48 -13.56 -5.35 10.98
CA ARG A 48 -13.75 -3.98 10.47
C ARG A 48 -12.58 -3.43 9.65
N ARG A 49 -11.57 -4.24 9.36
CA ARG A 49 -10.44 -3.89 8.50
C ARG A 49 -10.92 -3.73 7.06
N PRO A 50 -10.22 -2.90 6.27
CA PRO A 50 -10.57 -2.67 4.88
C PRO A 50 -10.37 -3.94 4.04
N ASP A 51 -11.18 -4.10 2.99
CA ASP A 51 -11.05 -5.22 2.03
C ASP A 51 -9.81 -5.10 1.15
N PHE A 52 -9.33 -3.88 0.95
CA PHE A 52 -8.17 -3.58 0.12
C PHE A 52 -7.21 -2.65 0.87
N LEU A 53 -5.92 -2.86 0.61
CA LEU A 53 -4.84 -2.02 1.10
C LEU A 53 -4.26 -1.24 -0.08
N VAL A 54 -4.08 0.06 0.10
CA VAL A 54 -3.44 0.95 -0.88
C VAL A 54 -2.01 1.23 -0.44
N PHE A 55 -1.07 0.98 -1.34
CA PHE A 55 0.34 1.29 -1.17
C PHE A 55 0.71 2.40 -2.12
N VAL A 56 1.43 3.40 -1.61
CA VAL A 56 1.97 4.50 -2.39
C VAL A 56 3.44 4.23 -2.62
N ALA A 57 3.82 4.06 -3.88
CA ALA A 57 5.21 3.97 -4.28
C ALA A 57 5.69 5.34 -4.78
N PRO A 58 6.93 5.75 -4.44
CA PRO A 58 7.52 6.92 -5.04
C PRO A 58 7.59 6.75 -6.57
N PRO A 59 7.51 7.85 -7.34
CA PRO A 59 7.74 7.78 -8.77
C PRO A 59 9.13 7.19 -9.02
N VAL A 60 9.17 6.03 -9.66
CA VAL A 60 10.43 5.53 -10.24
C VAL A 60 10.71 6.34 -11.48
N ASP A 61 11.69 7.23 -11.40
CA ASP A 61 12.32 7.77 -12.58
C ASP A 61 12.84 6.58 -13.38
N ARG A 62 12.37 6.47 -14.62
CA ARG A 62 12.67 5.33 -15.50
C ARG A 62 14.10 5.47 -16.07
N GLY A 63 15.06 5.83 -15.22
CA GLY A 63 16.44 6.15 -15.53
C GLY A 63 17.49 5.29 -14.81
N GLU A 64 17.17 4.59 -13.73
CA GLU A 64 18.12 3.68 -13.09
C GLU A 64 17.41 2.50 -12.45
N GLY A 65 17.91 1.28 -12.70
CA GLY A 65 17.25 0.04 -12.35
C GLY A 65 17.07 -0.13 -10.85
N VAL A 66 15.85 0.06 -10.36
CA VAL A 66 15.47 -0.38 -9.01
C VAL A 66 15.35 -1.89 -9.02
N THR A 67 16.37 -2.57 -8.50
CA THR A 67 16.28 -4.00 -8.22
C THR A 67 15.30 -4.22 -7.06
N PRO A 68 14.51 -5.32 -7.09
CA PRO A 68 13.49 -5.60 -6.07
C PRO A 68 14.05 -5.80 -4.64
N GLU A 69 15.37 -5.83 -4.47
CA GLU A 69 16.06 -5.98 -3.20
C GLU A 69 15.96 -4.73 -2.30
N ALA A 70 16.01 -3.53 -2.89
CA ALA A 70 15.93 -2.27 -2.13
C ALA A 70 14.54 -2.00 -1.50
N ALA A 71 13.48 -2.60 -2.03
CA ALA A 71 12.12 -2.43 -1.48
C ALA A 71 11.88 -3.26 -0.20
N ALA A 72 12.74 -4.25 0.09
CA ALA A 72 12.61 -5.13 1.26
C ALA A 72 13.26 -4.57 2.53
N GLU A 73 14.07 -3.51 2.44
CA GLU A 73 14.80 -2.93 3.58
C GLU A 73 14.01 -1.89 4.40
N VAL A 74 12.79 -1.52 4.00
CA VAL A 74 11.93 -0.65 4.83
C VAL A 74 11.33 -1.49 5.98
N ARG A 75 12.15 -1.81 6.96
CA ARG A 75 11.69 -2.30 8.26
C ARG A 75 11.01 -1.13 8.99
N PRO A 76 9.78 -1.29 9.53
CA PRO A 76 9.24 -0.30 10.44
C PRO A 76 10.09 -0.30 11.70
N GLY A 77 10.90 0.75 11.89
CA GLY A 77 11.65 0.99 13.11
C GLY A 77 10.68 1.16 14.27
N ILE A 78 10.59 0.14 15.13
CA ILE A 78 9.99 0.27 16.45
C ILE A 78 11.11 0.87 17.33
N ASP A 79 11.10 2.19 17.48
CA ASP A 79 11.94 2.91 18.43
C ASP A 79 11.47 2.61 19.86
N GLY A 80 12.09 1.60 20.47
CA GLY A 80 12.05 1.35 21.92
C GLY A 80 13.35 1.81 22.57
N GLY A 81 13.54 3.13 22.67
CA GLY A 81 14.66 3.72 23.40
C GLY A 81 14.50 3.56 24.91
N GLY A 82 15.49 2.94 25.56
CA GLY A 82 15.57 2.84 27.02
C GLY A 82 16.98 2.46 27.46
N ARG A 83 17.88 3.45 27.51
CA ARG A 83 19.17 3.34 28.20
C ARG A 83 18.92 3.31 29.70
N GLU A 84 19.40 2.30 30.41
CA GLU A 84 19.92 2.47 31.77
C GLU A 84 21.26 1.75 31.94
N ARG A 85 22.12 2.40 32.72
CA ARG A 85 23.57 2.24 32.73
C ARG A 85 24.00 1.09 33.62
N ARG A 86 25.13 0.49 33.25
CA ARG A 86 25.99 -0.33 34.10
C ARG A 86 26.18 0.30 35.49
N THR A 87 26.05 -0.52 36.51
CA THR A 87 26.95 -0.50 37.69
C THR A 87 27.85 -1.72 37.59
#